data_AF-A0A4Y7PJA2-F1
#
_entry.id   AF-A0A4Y7PJA2-F1
#
_cell.length_a   1.000
_cell.length_b   1.000
_cell.length_c   1.000
_cell.angle_alpha   90.00
_cell.angle_beta   90.00
_cell.angle_gamma   90.00
#
_symmetry.space_group_name_H-M   'P 1'
#
loop_
_entity.id
_entity.type
_entity.pdbx_description
1 polymer ?
#
loop_
_entity_poly.entity_id
_entity_poly.type
_entity_poly.pdbx_seq_one_letter_code
_entity_poly.pdbx_strand_id
1 'polypeptide(L)'
;KPSLHQINHVLVPIIDDLLEFWDPGFQLSETPMHPAGRLIKGALIFLVCDLPALRQMGGFASYGATPFCSFCTLTIDNIDDLQHKEWELRTCVAHRSAAAQWRDAQSEDERMAIFEQNGVRWSELLRLPYWDPTLSQVVDTMHNLFLGDFMRHCRVVWGMD
;
A
#
# COMPACT_ATOMS: atom_id res chain seq x y z
N LYS A 1 -3.74 -2.82 -18.59
CA LYS A 1 -3.37 -2.44 -17.20
C LYS A 1 -3.76 -0.97 -17.02
N PRO A 2 -4.62 -0.62 -16.04
CA PRO A 2 -4.92 0.79 -15.78
C PRO A 2 -3.63 1.54 -15.45
N SER A 3 -3.54 2.80 -15.87
CA SER A 3 -2.42 3.68 -15.52
C SER A 3 -2.32 3.86 -14.00
N LEU A 4 -1.17 4.34 -13.53
CA LEU A 4 -0.87 4.52 -12.12
C LEU A 4 -1.88 5.42 -11.38
N HIS A 5 -2.53 6.36 -12.08
CA HIS A 5 -3.60 7.20 -11.54
C HIS A 5 -5.00 6.64 -11.75
N GLN A 6 -5.22 5.87 -12.83
CA GLN A 6 -6.52 5.29 -13.12
C GLN A 6 -6.96 4.27 -12.08
N ILE A 7 -6.02 3.65 -11.36
CA ILE A 7 -6.37 2.72 -10.27
C ILE A 7 -7.15 3.44 -9.15
N ASN A 8 -6.87 4.72 -8.91
CA ASN A 8 -7.61 5.49 -7.92
C ASN A 8 -9.08 5.61 -8.31
N HIS A 9 -9.42 5.82 -9.59
CA HIS A 9 -10.82 5.86 -10.05
C HIS A 9 -11.58 4.55 -9.78
N VAL A 10 -10.90 3.41 -9.80
CA VAL A 10 -11.51 2.12 -9.45
C VAL A 10 -11.67 1.97 -7.93
N LEU A 11 -10.74 2.53 -7.15
CA LEU A 11 -10.77 2.47 -5.69
C LEU A 11 -11.81 3.40 -5.07
N VAL A 12 -12.09 4.57 -5.67
CA VAL A 12 -13.02 5.58 -5.13
C VAL A 12 -14.32 4.97 -4.57
N PRO A 13 -15.14 4.22 -5.35
CA PRO A 13 -16.41 3.69 -4.82
C PRO A 13 -16.22 2.73 -3.65
N ILE A 14 -15.16 1.91 -3.68
CA ILE A 14 -14.86 0.96 -2.60
C ILE A 14 -14.47 1.72 -1.32
N ILE A 15 -13.69 2.78 -1.46
CA ILE A 15 -13.26 3.61 -0.33
C ILE A 15 -14.42 4.42 0.22
N ASP A 16 -15.31 4.92 -0.62
CA ASP A 16 -16.52 5.64 -0.21
C ASP A 16 -17.42 4.74 0.66
N ASP A 17 -17.68 3.51 0.22
CA ASP A 17 -18.42 2.52 1.00
C ASP A 17 -17.71 2.23 2.33
N LEU A 18 -16.39 1.99 2.31
CA LEU A 18 -15.62 1.68 3.53
C LEU A 18 -15.58 2.82 4.54
N LEU A 19 -15.69 4.08 4.09
CA LEU A 19 -15.82 5.23 4.98
C LEU A 19 -17.19 5.23 5.68
N GLU A 20 -18.27 4.94 4.95
CA GLU A 20 -19.62 4.80 5.52
C GLU A 20 -19.68 3.65 6.53
N PHE A 21 -19.07 2.50 6.20
CA PHE A 21 -18.97 1.35 7.08
C PHE A 21 -18.14 1.60 8.35
N TRP A 22 -17.22 2.56 8.34
CA TRP A 22 -16.36 2.83 9.49
C TRP A 22 -17.06 3.69 10.55
N ASP A 23 -17.62 4.83 10.14
CA ASP A 23 -18.27 5.77 11.03
C ASP A 23 -19.34 6.61 10.30
N PRO A 24 -20.63 6.51 10.67
CA PRO A 24 -21.20 5.81 11.84
C PRO A 24 -21.32 4.28 11.69
N GLY A 25 -21.14 3.72 10.50
CA GLY A 25 -21.49 2.34 10.15
C GLY A 25 -22.77 2.27 9.30
N PHE A 26 -23.01 1.10 8.70
CA PHE A 26 -24.13 0.87 7.79
C PHE A 26 -25.29 0.17 8.50
N GLN A 27 -26.49 0.77 8.47
CA GLN A 27 -27.68 0.22 9.12
C GLN A 27 -28.45 -0.68 8.13
N LEU A 28 -28.40 -1.99 8.37
CA LEU A 28 -29.31 -2.92 7.69
C LEU A 28 -30.71 -2.79 8.28
N SER A 29 -31.72 -2.73 7.39
CA SER A 29 -33.13 -2.66 7.77
C SER A 29 -33.63 -3.95 8.39
N GLU A 30 -33.27 -5.09 7.82
CA GLU A 30 -33.62 -6.41 8.33
C GLU A 30 -32.60 -7.47 7.88
N THR A 31 -32.47 -8.52 8.68
CA THR A 31 -31.79 -9.77 8.29
C THR A 31 -32.65 -10.94 8.77
N PRO A 32 -32.49 -12.16 8.22
CA PRO A 32 -33.30 -13.32 8.63
C PRO A 32 -33.32 -13.58 10.15
N MET A 33 -32.23 -13.25 10.87
CA MET A 33 -32.13 -13.40 12.32
C MET A 33 -32.43 -12.11 13.10
N HIS A 34 -32.51 -10.96 12.43
CA HIS A 34 -32.77 -9.66 13.06
C HIS A 34 -33.75 -8.82 12.22
N PRO A 35 -35.08 -9.02 12.42
CA PRO A 35 -36.12 -8.26 11.71
C PRO A 35 -36.14 -6.76 12.03
N ALA A 36 -35.58 -6.35 13.18
CA ALA A 36 -35.40 -4.94 13.55
C ALA A 36 -34.12 -4.31 12.97
N GLY A 37 -33.38 -5.06 12.14
CA GLY A 37 -32.13 -4.61 11.54
C GLY A 37 -30.91 -4.72 12.46
N ARG A 38 -29.75 -4.34 11.93
CA ARG A 38 -28.47 -4.30 12.64
C ARG A 38 -27.57 -3.22 12.05
N LEU A 39 -26.87 -2.50 12.92
CA LEU A 39 -25.72 -1.69 12.52
C LEU A 39 -24.52 -2.60 12.27
N ILE A 40 -23.92 -2.47 11.09
CA ILE A 40 -22.70 -3.17 10.70
C ILE A 40 -21.57 -2.14 10.58
N LYS A 41 -20.42 -2.48 11.15
CA LYS A 41 -19.17 -1.78 10.89
C LYS A 41 -18.23 -2.64 10.08
N GLY A 42 -17.51 -2.01 9.17
CA GLY A 42 -16.52 -2.63 8.29
C GLY A 42 -15.23 -1.83 8.28
N ALA A 43 -14.11 -2.52 8.16
CA ALA A 43 -12.79 -1.90 8.04
C ALA A 43 -11.89 -2.74 7.14
N LEU A 44 -11.12 -2.07 6.29
CA LEU A 44 -10.07 -2.70 5.50
C LEU A 44 -8.77 -2.74 6.30
N ILE A 45 -8.29 -3.94 6.67
CA ILE A 45 -7.12 -4.09 7.53
C ILE A 45 -5.82 -4.24 6.74
N PHE A 46 -5.84 -5.10 5.71
CA PHE A 46 -4.66 -5.45 4.92
C PHE A 46 -4.90 -5.34 3.42
N LEU A 47 -3.87 -4.90 2.71
CA LEU A 47 -3.76 -5.00 1.26
C LEU A 47 -2.86 -6.20 0.96
N VAL A 48 -3.48 -7.26 0.42
CA VAL A 48 -2.81 -8.53 0.09
C VAL A 48 -2.82 -8.69 -1.43
N CYS A 49 -1.65 -8.60 -2.05
CA CYS A 49 -1.45 -8.78 -3.47
C CYS A 49 0.04 -8.97 -3.79
N ASP A 50 0.37 -9.30 -5.04
CA ASP A 50 1.76 -9.35 -5.49
C ASP A 50 2.46 -7.99 -5.31
N LEU A 51 3.80 -8.00 -5.23
CA LEU A 51 4.55 -6.77 -4.96
C LEU A 51 4.23 -5.66 -5.98
N PRO A 52 4.17 -5.90 -7.31
CA PRO A 52 3.80 -4.87 -8.27
C PRO A 52 2.42 -4.24 -8.03
N ALA A 53 1.38 -5.04 -7.74
CA ALA A 53 0.05 -4.52 -7.45
C ALA A 53 0.00 -3.79 -6.10
N LEU A 54 0.70 -4.30 -5.10
CA LEU A 54 0.82 -3.69 -3.77
C LEU A 54 1.36 -2.27 -3.87
N ARG A 55 2.44 -2.09 -4.65
CA ARG A 55 3.03 -0.77 -4.90
C ARG A 55 2.09 0.13 -5.69
N GLN A 56 1.42 -0.42 -6.71
CA GLN A 56 0.51 0.36 -7.54
C GLN A 56 -0.70 0.88 -6.74
N MET A 57 -1.32 0.03 -5.92
CA MET A 57 -2.49 0.34 -5.09
C MET A 57 -2.10 1.19 -3.89
N GLY A 58 -0.99 0.89 -3.22
CA GLY A 58 -0.48 1.63 -2.07
C GLY A 58 0.17 2.97 -2.41
N GLY A 59 0.33 3.30 -3.70
CA GLY A 59 0.94 4.56 -4.13
C GLY A 59 2.46 4.61 -3.96
N PHE A 60 3.14 3.46 -3.89
CA PHE A 60 4.60 3.40 -3.77
C PHE A 60 5.26 3.29 -5.15
N ALA A 61 6.54 3.67 -5.19
CA ALA A 61 7.41 3.43 -6.32
C ALA A 61 7.66 1.93 -6.55
N SER A 62 8.11 1.61 -7.77
CA SER A 62 8.45 0.24 -8.15
C SER A 62 9.69 -0.23 -7.41
N TYR A 63 9.92 -1.55 -7.43
CA TYR A 63 11.10 -2.17 -6.83
C TYR A 63 12.44 -1.70 -7.43
N GLY A 64 12.43 -1.07 -8.61
CA GLY A 64 13.63 -0.56 -9.29
C GLY A 64 13.84 0.96 -9.13
N ALA A 65 12.99 1.65 -8.37
CA ALA A 65 13.15 3.07 -8.11
C ALA A 65 14.20 3.32 -7.02
N THR A 66 14.77 4.53 -6.98
CA THR A 66 15.72 4.93 -5.93
C THR A 66 15.14 4.63 -4.53
N PRO A 67 13.97 5.17 -4.14
CA PRO A 67 13.22 4.68 -2.99
C PRO A 67 12.46 3.38 -3.31
N PHE A 68 13.09 2.22 -3.14
CA PHE A 68 12.52 0.92 -3.52
C PHE A 68 11.65 0.28 -2.42
N CYS A 69 11.88 0.60 -1.14
CA CYS A 69 11.26 -0.11 -0.02
C CYS A 69 9.94 0.53 0.47
N SER A 70 8.94 -0.28 0.82
CA SER A 70 7.69 0.18 1.45
C SER A 70 7.85 0.49 2.94
N PHE A 71 8.89 -0.06 3.56
CA PHE A 71 9.05 -0.09 5.02
C PHE A 71 10.18 0.82 5.51
N CYS A 72 11.27 0.94 4.77
CA CYS A 72 12.42 1.79 5.10
C CYS A 72 12.67 2.88 4.07
N THR A 73 13.56 3.80 4.40
CA THR A 73 13.99 4.93 3.55
C THR A 73 15.25 4.64 2.74
N LEU A 74 15.77 3.40 2.78
CA LEU A 74 16.95 3.00 2.00
C LEU A 74 16.74 3.24 0.50
N THR A 75 17.84 3.61 -0.14
CA THR A 75 17.93 3.75 -1.59
C THR A 75 18.41 2.47 -2.24
N ILE A 76 18.07 2.27 -3.52
CA ILE A 76 18.47 1.08 -4.28
C ILE A 76 20.00 0.92 -4.36
N ASP A 77 20.75 2.03 -4.29
CA ASP A 77 22.22 2.01 -4.25
C ASP A 77 22.77 1.35 -2.97
N ASN A 78 21.96 1.32 -1.91
CA ASN A 78 22.29 0.73 -0.61
C ASN A 78 21.47 -0.56 -0.35
N ILE A 79 21.00 -1.23 -1.41
CA ILE A 79 20.19 -2.45 -1.27
C ILE A 79 20.93 -3.60 -0.56
N ASP A 80 22.26 -3.60 -0.62
CA ASP A 80 23.13 -4.60 0.01
C ASP A 80 23.39 -4.31 1.50
N ASP A 81 22.90 -3.19 2.06
CA ASP A 81 22.93 -2.95 3.49
C ASP A 81 22.01 -3.94 4.20
N LEU A 82 22.55 -4.71 5.15
CA LEU A 82 21.83 -5.73 5.94
C LEU A 82 21.64 -5.33 7.42
N GLN A 83 22.06 -4.12 7.83
CA GLN A 83 22.00 -3.62 9.20
C GLN A 83 20.60 -3.09 9.57
N HIS A 84 19.59 -3.95 9.48
CA HIS A 84 18.17 -3.56 9.62
C HIS A 84 17.78 -2.81 10.90
N LYS A 85 18.58 -2.92 11.96
CA LYS A 85 18.36 -2.20 13.23
C LYS A 85 18.71 -0.72 13.12
N GLU A 86 19.55 -0.36 12.16
CA GLU A 86 20.03 1.00 11.92
C GLU A 86 19.23 1.71 10.84
N TRP A 87 18.39 0.98 10.10
CA TRP A 87 17.58 1.55 9.03
C TRP A 87 16.51 2.48 9.57
N GLU A 88 16.41 3.64 8.93
CA GLU A 88 15.28 4.54 9.17
C GLU A 88 14.02 3.95 8.51
N LEU A 89 12.99 3.80 9.34
CA LEU A 89 11.69 3.30 8.91
C LEU A 89 10.80 4.44 8.41
N ARG A 90 10.00 4.14 7.40
CA ARG A 90 8.94 5.03 6.96
C ARG A 90 7.89 5.13 8.05
N THR A 91 7.33 6.33 8.20
CA THR A 91 6.21 6.58 9.12
C THR A 91 4.94 6.90 8.32
N CYS A 92 3.79 6.53 8.89
CA CYS A 92 2.48 6.88 8.32
C CYS A 92 2.34 8.40 8.10
N VAL A 93 2.83 9.20 9.04
CA VAL A 93 2.81 10.67 8.97
C VAL A 93 3.62 11.19 7.80
N ALA A 94 4.88 10.75 7.66
CA ALA A 94 5.73 11.17 6.55
C ALA A 94 5.15 10.73 5.19
N HIS A 95 4.64 9.50 5.11
CA HIS A 95 4.01 8.98 3.91
C HIS A 95 2.78 9.80 3.51
N ARG A 96 1.88 10.08 4.46
CA ARG A 96 0.68 10.90 4.21
C ARG A 96 1.03 12.31 3.78
N SER A 97 2.06 12.91 4.40
CA SER A 97 2.54 14.24 4.02
C SER A 97 3.06 14.28 2.58
N ALA A 98 3.96 13.35 2.21
CA ALA A 98 4.49 13.25 0.85
C ALA A 98 3.39 12.97 -0.19
N ALA A 99 2.45 12.06 0.12
CA ALA A 99 1.33 11.75 -0.75
C ALA A 99 0.38 12.94 -0.95
N ALA A 100 0.14 13.74 0.10
CA ALA A 100 -0.68 14.95 0.01
C ALA A 100 0.01 16.03 -0.82
N GLN A 101 1.32 16.26 -0.61
CA GLN A 101 2.12 17.16 -1.44
C GLN A 101 2.06 16.74 -2.92
N TRP A 102 2.21 15.45 -3.20
CA TRP A 102 2.09 14.92 -4.56
C TRP A 102 0.70 15.17 -5.16
N ARG A 103 -0.38 14.99 -4.38
CA ARG A 103 -1.76 15.23 -4.83
C ARG A 103 -1.99 16.70 -5.18
N ASP A 104 -1.54 17.58 -4.29
CA ASP A 104 -1.81 19.02 -4.29
C ASP A 104 -0.81 19.82 -5.15
N ALA A 105 0.25 19.17 -5.65
CA ALA A 105 1.18 19.72 -6.62
C ALA A 105 0.47 20.26 -7.88
N GLN A 106 0.93 21.41 -8.36
CA GLN A 106 0.27 22.19 -9.42
C GLN A 106 0.74 21.80 -10.82
N SER A 107 1.84 21.06 -10.92
CA SER A 107 2.43 20.63 -12.19
C SER A 107 2.83 19.16 -12.16
N GLU A 108 2.90 18.55 -13.35
CA GLU A 108 3.37 17.18 -13.47
C GLU A 108 4.86 17.06 -13.12
N ASP A 109 5.66 18.09 -13.44
CA ASP A 109 7.08 18.14 -13.08
C ASP A 109 7.29 18.13 -11.56
N GLU A 110 6.47 18.89 -10.82
CA GLU A 110 6.48 18.91 -9.36
C GLU A 110 6.07 17.55 -8.78
N ARG A 111 5.03 16.92 -9.35
CA ARG A 111 4.63 15.56 -8.99
C ARG A 111 5.75 14.55 -9.20
N MET A 112 6.43 14.63 -10.35
CA MET A 112 7.56 13.77 -10.65
C MET A 112 8.69 13.99 -9.65
N ALA A 113 9.06 15.23 -9.35
CA ALA A 113 10.11 15.54 -8.38
C ALA A 113 9.79 14.98 -6.98
N ILE A 114 8.55 15.16 -6.49
CA ILE A 114 8.12 14.61 -5.19
C ILE A 114 8.15 13.08 -5.21
N PHE A 115 7.71 12.47 -6.31
CA PHE A 115 7.69 11.01 -6.47
C PHE A 115 9.10 10.42 -6.55
N GLU A 116 10.03 11.05 -7.26
CA GLU A 116 11.43 10.63 -7.35
C GLU A 116 12.13 10.73 -5.99
N GLN A 117 11.85 11.80 -5.25
CA GLN A 117 12.43 12.02 -3.92
C GLN A 117 11.90 11.03 -2.87
N ASN A 118 10.58 10.84 -2.80
CA ASN A 118 9.95 10.11 -1.70
C ASN A 118 9.55 8.67 -2.05
N GLY A 119 9.38 8.38 -3.34
CA GLY A 119 8.85 7.12 -3.84
C GLY A 119 7.37 6.93 -3.55
N VAL A 120 6.63 8.02 -3.37
CA VAL A 120 5.24 8.01 -2.91
C VAL A 120 4.39 8.92 -3.79
N ARG A 121 3.18 8.45 -4.11
CA ARG A 121 2.10 9.20 -4.74
C ARG A 121 0.79 8.99 -3.99
N TRP A 122 -0.23 9.77 -4.34
CA TRP A 122 -1.55 9.63 -3.74
C TRP A 122 -2.23 8.29 -4.07
N SER A 123 -2.76 7.65 -3.04
CA SER A 123 -3.66 6.50 -3.12
C SER A 123 -4.96 6.82 -2.39
N GLU A 124 -6.10 6.42 -2.97
CA GLU A 124 -7.41 6.57 -2.32
C GLU A 124 -7.49 5.86 -0.97
N LEU A 125 -6.67 4.83 -0.73
CA LEU A 125 -6.58 4.14 0.57
C LEU A 125 -6.24 5.11 1.72
N LEU A 126 -5.52 6.20 1.43
CA LEU A 126 -5.15 7.20 2.43
C LEU A 126 -6.34 8.02 2.95
N ARG A 127 -7.51 7.97 2.29
CA ARG A 127 -8.73 8.59 2.81
C ARG A 127 -9.29 7.87 4.03
N LEU A 128 -9.00 6.58 4.18
CA LEU A 128 -9.41 5.80 5.35
C LEU A 128 -8.67 6.32 6.60
N PRO A 129 -9.38 6.76 7.67
CA PRO A 129 -8.75 7.35 8.85
C PRO A 129 -7.85 6.38 9.63
N TYR A 130 -8.19 5.09 9.58
CA TYR A 130 -7.50 4.01 10.29
C TYR A 130 -6.41 3.33 9.45
N TRP A 131 -6.26 3.71 8.18
CA TRP A 131 -5.31 3.06 7.29
C TRP A 131 -3.88 3.52 7.55
N ASP A 132 -2.99 2.57 7.81
CA ASP A 132 -1.56 2.84 7.90
C ASP A 132 -0.83 2.14 6.75
N PRO A 133 -0.36 2.88 5.73
CA PRO A 133 0.34 2.28 4.60
C PRO A 133 1.63 1.55 5.02
N THR A 134 2.23 1.88 6.16
CA THR A 134 3.46 1.22 6.65
C THR A 134 3.20 -0.12 7.33
N LEU A 135 1.96 -0.37 7.78
CA LEU A 135 1.58 -1.59 8.52
C LEU A 135 0.56 -2.46 7.76
N SER A 136 -0.26 -1.87 6.90
CA SER A 136 -1.35 -2.55 6.21
C SER A 136 -0.92 -3.25 4.92
N GLN A 137 0.34 -3.12 4.51
CA GLN A 137 0.90 -3.80 3.34
C GLN A 137 1.45 -5.18 3.71
N VAL A 138 0.88 -6.22 3.13
CA VAL A 138 1.35 -7.60 3.33
C VAL A 138 2.06 -8.07 2.08
N VAL A 139 3.32 -8.48 2.24
CA VAL A 139 4.07 -9.16 1.16
C VAL A 139 3.49 -10.56 1.01
N ASP A 140 2.95 -10.86 -0.17
CA ASP A 140 2.32 -12.15 -0.43
C ASP A 140 3.37 -13.27 -0.56
N THR A 141 3.56 -14.02 0.52
CA THR A 141 4.47 -15.17 0.57
C THR A 141 3.96 -16.36 -0.23
N MET A 142 2.64 -16.48 -0.45
CA MET A 142 2.08 -17.63 -1.17
C MET A 142 2.46 -17.57 -2.64
N HIS A 143 2.38 -16.39 -3.28
CA HIS A 143 2.80 -16.24 -4.67
C HIS A 143 4.29 -16.52 -4.85
N ASN A 144 5.14 -16.04 -3.95
CA ASN A 144 6.58 -16.31 -3.98
C ASN A 144 6.92 -17.82 -3.83
N LEU A 145 6.10 -18.55 -3.07
CA LEU A 145 6.24 -19.99 -2.91
C LEU A 145 5.82 -20.75 -4.18
N PHE A 146 4.65 -20.42 -4.74
CA PHE A 146 4.10 -21.11 -5.91
C PHE A 146 4.84 -20.81 -7.21
N LEU A 147 5.39 -19.60 -7.37
CA LEU A 147 6.18 -19.21 -8.54
C LEU A 147 7.60 -19.78 -8.52
N GLY A 148 7.99 -20.46 -7.42
CA GLY A 148 9.33 -21.03 -7.27
C GLY A 148 10.41 -20.00 -6.97
N ASP A 149 10.05 -18.73 -6.71
CA ASP A 149 10.99 -17.68 -6.33
C ASP A 149 11.68 -18.03 -5.01
N PHE A 150 10.94 -18.59 -4.05
CA PHE A 150 11.51 -19.08 -2.80
C PHE A 150 12.51 -20.23 -3.04
N MET A 151 12.16 -21.18 -3.90
CA MET A 151 13.04 -22.30 -4.26
C MET A 151 14.32 -21.80 -4.94
N ARG A 152 14.21 -20.85 -5.86
CA ARG A 152 15.37 -20.23 -6.51
C ARG A 152 16.21 -19.45 -5.51
N HIS A 153 15.59 -18.72 -4.59
CA HIS A 153 16.32 -17.96 -3.56
C HIS A 153 17.11 -18.90 -2.65
N CYS A 154 16.50 -19.96 -2.12
CA CYS A 154 17.20 -20.93 -1.28
C CYS A 154 18.31 -21.68 -2.03
N ARG A 155 18.03 -22.22 -3.23
CA ARG A 155 18.98 -23.09 -3.94
C ARG A 155 20.04 -22.34 -4.73
N VAL A 156 19.67 -21.23 -5.38
CA VAL A 156 20.57 -20.51 -6.31
C VAL A 156 21.23 -19.32 -5.62
N VAL A 157 20.48 -18.54 -4.83
CA VAL A 157 21.03 -17.35 -4.18
C VAL A 157 21.77 -17.71 -2.89
N TRP A 158 21.17 -18.56 -2.05
CA TRP A 158 21.78 -18.97 -0.78
C TRP A 158 22.61 -20.25 -0.88
N GLY A 159 22.54 -20.99 -1.99
CA GLY A 159 23.31 -22.21 -2.19
C GLY A 159 22.95 -23.32 -1.20
N MET A 160 21.70 -23.37 -0.73
CA MET A 160 21.21 -24.44 0.13
C MET A 160 20.84 -25.65 -0.74
N ASP A 161 21.63 -26.72 -0.63
CA ASP A 161 21.36 -28.03 -1.24
C ASP A 161 20.28 -28.81 -0.48
#